data_AF-A0A950BLT9-F1
#
_entry.id   AF-A0A950BLT9-F1
#
_cell.length_a   1.000
_cell.length_b   1.000
_cell.length_c   1.000
_cell.angle_alpha   90.00
_cell.angle_beta   90.00
_cell.angle_gamma   90.00
#
_symmetry.space_group_name_H-M   'P 1'
#
loop_
_entity.id
_entity.type
_entity.pdbx_description
1 polymer ?
#
loop_
_entity_poly.entity_id
_entity_poly.type
_entity_poly.pdbx_seq_one_letter_code
_entity_poly.pdbx_strand_id
1 'polypeptide(L)'
;MSLAGKLTARRGVRQFVKFAIVGASGAVVSFLVFHLLIHFRLDLSLAFSIGFILGGVNNYWWNRLWTFRSTRRVGMELAQFLTVSAVALGLGFLITRELNTHLAAFPLRNSLIWLCGTVGGMGVNFFFNKYWTFRHTHLPAEDQA
;
A
#
# COMPACT_ATOMS: atom_id res chain seq x y z
N MET A 1 11.45 -27.27 11.17
CA MET A 1 11.34 -26.56 9.87
C MET A 1 10.02 -25.80 9.86
N SER A 2 10.05 -24.50 10.17
CA SER A 2 8.86 -23.69 10.50
C SER A 2 7.95 -23.48 9.27
N LEU A 3 6.63 -23.68 9.45
CA LEU A 3 5.56 -23.43 8.45
C LEU A 3 5.66 -22.04 7.80
N ALA A 4 6.18 -21.05 8.54
CA ALA A 4 6.43 -19.69 8.05
C ALA A 4 7.43 -19.64 6.87
N GLY A 5 8.40 -20.54 6.83
CA GLY A 5 9.39 -20.65 5.74
C GLY A 5 8.80 -21.25 4.46
N LYS A 6 7.79 -22.13 4.58
CA LYS A 6 7.11 -22.72 3.41
C LYS A 6 6.08 -21.77 2.79
N LEU A 7 5.50 -20.85 3.58
CA LEU A 7 4.58 -19.83 3.09
C LEU A 7 5.30 -18.69 2.35
N THR A 8 6.47 -18.28 2.84
CA THR A 8 7.32 -17.27 2.17
C THR A 8 7.97 -17.78 0.88
N ALA A 9 8.01 -19.10 0.66
CA ALA A 9 8.48 -19.72 -0.58
C ALA A 9 7.55 -19.47 -1.80
N ARG A 10 6.27 -19.12 -1.60
CA ARG A 10 5.38 -18.74 -2.71
C ARG A 10 5.74 -17.33 -3.20
N ARG A 11 6.16 -17.21 -4.46
CA ARG A 11 6.58 -15.94 -5.12
C ARG A 11 5.61 -14.77 -4.85
N GLY A 12 4.31 -15.03 -4.81
CA GLY A 12 3.27 -14.05 -4.51
C GLY A 12 3.24 -13.56 -3.05
N VAL A 13 3.48 -14.44 -2.08
CA VAL A 13 3.57 -14.06 -0.65
C VAL A 13 4.80 -13.20 -0.41
N ARG A 14 5.94 -13.53 -1.04
CA ARG A 14 7.16 -12.71 -0.96
C ARG A 14 6.95 -11.30 -1.51
N GLN A 15 6.22 -11.16 -2.63
CA GLN A 15 5.86 -9.86 -3.19
C GLN A 15 4.89 -9.09 -2.27
N PHE A 16 3.91 -9.76 -1.67
CA PHE A 16 3.01 -9.15 -0.71
C PHE A 16 3.75 -8.63 0.52
N VAL A 17 4.66 -9.43 1.10
CA VAL A 17 5.46 -9.02 2.26
C VAL A 17 6.34 -7.81 1.91
N LYS A 18 7.01 -7.81 0.75
CA LYS A 18 7.78 -6.65 0.29
C LYS A 18 6.88 -5.41 0.11
N PHE A 19 5.73 -5.58 -0.53
CA PHE A 19 4.76 -4.51 -0.70
C PHE A 19 4.29 -3.93 0.64
N ALA A 20 4.00 -4.78 1.62
CA ALA A 20 3.61 -4.37 2.96
C ALA A 20 4.74 -3.62 3.69
N ILE A 21 5.98 -4.11 3.59
CA ILE A 21 7.18 -3.44 4.15
C ILE A 21 7.35 -2.06 3.51
N VAL A 22 7.26 -1.99 2.19
CA VAL A 22 7.35 -0.71 1.48
C VAL A 22 6.22 0.21 1.93
N GLY A 23 4.97 -0.26 1.93
CA GLY A 23 3.80 0.50 2.39
C GLY A 23 3.98 1.08 3.79
N ALA A 24 4.50 0.29 4.72
CA ALA A 24 4.83 0.73 6.07
C ALA A 24 5.93 1.82 6.06
N SER A 25 6.97 1.67 5.23
CA SER A 25 8.01 2.69 5.10
C SER A 25 7.46 4.03 4.59
N GLY A 26 6.58 4.03 3.60
CA GLY A 26 5.94 5.27 3.14
C GLY A 26 5.03 5.89 4.17
N ALA A 27 4.33 5.08 4.99
CA ALA A 27 3.54 5.62 6.11
C ALA A 27 4.42 6.32 7.15
N VAL A 28 5.59 5.75 7.47
CA VAL A 28 6.57 6.38 8.36
C VAL A 28 7.09 7.69 7.75
N VAL A 29 7.43 7.70 6.45
CA VAL A 29 7.85 8.92 5.76
C VAL A 29 6.75 9.99 5.79
N SER A 30 5.51 9.64 5.46
CA SER A 30 4.37 10.56 5.54
C SER A 30 4.22 11.16 6.93
N PHE A 31 4.33 10.33 7.98
CA PHE A 31 4.21 10.76 9.37
C PHE A 31 5.32 11.73 9.78
N LEU A 32 6.57 11.43 9.42
CA LEU A 32 7.72 12.28 9.72
C LEU A 32 7.63 13.64 9.01
N VAL A 33 7.31 13.63 7.71
CA VAL A 33 7.13 14.86 6.93
C VAL A 33 6.00 15.70 7.51
N PHE A 34 4.85 15.09 7.83
CA PHE A 34 3.72 15.78 8.43
C PHE A 34 4.11 16.49 9.74
N HIS A 35 4.76 15.78 10.66
CA HIS A 35 5.19 16.36 11.93
C HIS A 35 6.22 17.47 11.75
N LEU A 36 7.15 17.29 10.83
CA LEU A 36 8.15 18.30 10.52
C LEU A 36 7.50 19.59 9.99
N LEU A 37 6.56 19.48 9.05
CA LEU A 37 5.87 20.64 8.47
C LEU A 37 4.97 21.34 9.50
N ILE A 38 4.29 20.61 10.38
CA ILE A 38 3.55 21.20 11.49
C ILE A 38 4.47 21.95 12.45
N HIS A 39 5.66 21.42 12.73
CA HIS A 39 6.66 22.11 13.54
C HIS A 39 7.04 23.48 12.96
N PHE A 40 7.08 23.59 11.62
CA PHE A 40 7.27 24.85 10.89
C PHE A 40 6.00 25.72 10.77
N ARG A 41 4.95 25.47 11.57
CA ARG A 41 3.69 26.23 11.59
C ARG A 41 2.92 26.21 10.26
N LEU A 42 3.15 25.19 9.43
CA LEU A 42 2.44 25.03 8.18
C LEU A 42 1.00 24.57 8.45
N ASP A 43 0.06 24.97 7.59
CA ASP A 43 -1.34 24.57 7.73
C ASP A 43 -1.48 23.03 7.77
N LEU A 44 -2.38 22.53 8.61
CA LEU A 44 -2.56 21.11 8.85
C LEU A 44 -2.97 20.35 7.58
N SER A 45 -3.81 20.97 6.74
CA SER A 45 -4.26 20.38 5.48
C SER A 45 -3.13 20.31 4.46
N LEU A 46 -2.31 21.36 4.37
CA LEU A 46 -1.14 21.40 3.51
C LEU A 46 -0.06 20.41 3.97
N ALA A 47 0.25 20.37 5.27
CA ALA A 47 1.21 19.43 5.85
C ALA A 47 0.79 17.98 5.59
N PHE A 48 -0.50 17.66 5.76
CA PHE A 48 -1.05 16.34 5.46
C PHE A 48 -0.93 15.99 3.98
N SER A 49 -1.27 16.92 3.09
CA SER A 49 -1.21 16.72 1.64
C SER A 49 0.23 16.46 1.16
N ILE A 50 1.20 17.25 1.63
CA ILE A 50 2.62 17.10 1.27
C ILE A 50 3.17 15.78 1.82
N GLY A 51 2.87 15.45 3.08
CA GLY A 51 3.24 14.17 3.69
C GLY A 51 2.71 12.98 2.90
N PHE A 52 1.43 13.01 2.53
CA PHE A 52 0.79 11.96 1.74
C PHE A 52 1.44 11.78 0.37
N ILE A 53 1.73 12.87 -0.34
CA ILE A 53 2.40 12.83 -1.64
C ILE A 53 3.82 12.25 -1.50
N LEU A 54 4.62 12.74 -0.55
CA LEU A 54 6.01 12.28 -0.38
C LEU A 54 6.08 10.81 0.07
N GLY A 55 5.22 10.37 0.97
CA GLY A 55 5.15 8.95 1.35
C GLY A 55 4.63 8.07 0.22
N GLY A 56 3.67 8.56 -0.57
CA GLY A 56 3.20 7.89 -1.79
C GLY A 56 4.30 7.73 -2.84
N VAL A 57 5.10 8.77 -3.07
CA VAL A 57 6.26 8.75 -3.96
C VAL A 57 7.32 7.78 -3.45
N ASN A 58 7.63 7.79 -2.14
CA ASN A 58 8.55 6.82 -1.54
C ASN A 58 8.05 5.38 -1.75
N ASN A 59 6.76 5.13 -1.51
CA ASN A 59 6.14 3.83 -1.75
C ASN A 59 6.23 3.38 -3.19
N TYR A 60 6.01 4.27 -4.15
CA TYR A 60 6.15 3.97 -5.57
C TYR A 60 7.60 3.64 -5.92
N TRP A 61 8.56 4.45 -5.46
CA TRP A 61 9.97 4.28 -5.81
C TRP A 61 10.50 2.93 -5.33
N TRP A 62 10.25 2.60 -4.06
CA TRP A 62 10.63 1.30 -3.50
C TRP A 62 9.89 0.12 -4.13
N ASN A 63 8.60 0.27 -4.42
CA ASN A 63 7.87 -0.81 -5.12
C ASN A 63 8.38 -1.02 -6.54
N ARG A 64 8.75 0.04 -7.25
CA ARG A 64 9.33 -0.04 -8.60
C ARG A 64 10.73 -0.65 -8.59
N LEU A 65 11.62 -0.22 -7.71
CA LEU A 65 13.01 -0.67 -7.67
C LEU A 65 13.19 -2.06 -7.04
N TRP A 66 12.41 -2.37 -5.99
CA TRP A 66 12.66 -3.56 -5.17
C TRP A 66 11.57 -4.63 -5.24
N THR A 67 10.29 -4.24 -5.27
CA THR A 67 9.16 -5.19 -5.29
C THR A 67 8.93 -5.76 -6.69
N PHE A 68 8.88 -4.90 -7.71
CA PHE A 68 8.50 -5.27 -9.07
C PHE A 68 9.63 -5.13 -10.11
N ARG A 69 10.68 -4.31 -9.87
CA ARG A 69 11.80 -4.08 -10.82
C ARG A 69 11.33 -3.68 -12.23
N SER A 70 10.38 -2.74 -12.33
CA SER A 70 9.81 -2.32 -13.62
C SER A 70 10.64 -1.24 -14.34
N THR A 71 10.83 -1.39 -15.65
CA THR A 71 11.56 -0.47 -16.55
C THR A 71 10.66 0.47 -17.37
N ARG A 72 9.34 0.48 -17.15
CA ARG A 72 8.39 1.32 -17.93
C ARG A 72 8.49 2.82 -17.58
N ARG A 73 7.75 3.64 -18.33
CA ARG A 73 7.62 5.10 -18.16
C ARG A 73 7.09 5.46 -16.76
N VAL A 74 7.89 6.23 -16.02
CA VAL A 74 7.69 6.57 -14.61
C VAL A 74 6.34 7.23 -14.32
N GLY A 75 5.95 8.23 -15.11
CA GLY A 75 4.75 9.02 -14.82
C GLY A 75 3.44 8.24 -14.92
N MET A 76 3.33 7.33 -15.89
CA MET A 76 2.11 6.54 -16.10
C MET A 76 1.95 5.46 -15.03
N GLU A 77 3.03 4.82 -14.60
CA GLU A 77 2.99 3.84 -13.50
C GLU A 77 2.72 4.51 -12.16
N LEU A 78 3.31 5.68 -11.89
CA LEU A 78 3.04 6.44 -10.67
C LEU A 78 1.56 6.85 -10.60
N ALA A 79 1.01 7.35 -11.72
CA ALA A 79 -0.41 7.70 -11.80
C ALA A 79 -1.29 6.47 -11.52
N GLN A 80 -1.02 5.33 -12.16
CA GLN A 80 -1.75 4.08 -11.90
C GLN A 80 -1.64 3.61 -10.45
N PHE A 81 -0.44 3.67 -9.86
CA PHE A 81 -0.21 3.31 -8.46
C PHE A 81 -1.01 4.20 -7.49
N LEU A 82 -1.01 5.51 -7.73
CA LEU A 82 -1.77 6.48 -6.95
C LEU A 82 -3.28 6.28 -7.13
N THR A 83 -3.75 6.04 -8.35
CA THR A 83 -5.17 5.72 -8.63
C THR A 83 -5.60 4.47 -7.88
N VAL A 84 -4.84 3.39 -7.95
CA VAL A 84 -5.13 2.14 -7.22
C VAL A 84 -5.11 2.38 -5.72
N SER A 85 -4.16 3.17 -5.22
CA SER A 85 -4.07 3.48 -3.80
C SER A 85 -5.24 4.34 -3.30
N ALA A 86 -5.70 5.29 -4.10
CA ALA A 86 -6.88 6.10 -3.80
C ALA A 86 -8.16 5.25 -3.80
N VAL A 87 -8.32 4.34 -4.77
CA VAL A 87 -9.46 3.40 -4.81
C VAL A 87 -9.44 2.47 -3.59
N ALA A 88 -8.28 1.92 -3.24
CA ALA A 88 -8.13 1.07 -2.07
C ALA A 88 -8.42 1.81 -0.75
N LEU A 89 -8.02 3.08 -0.65
CA LEU A 89 -8.36 3.93 0.50
C LEU A 89 -9.87 4.17 0.58
N GLY A 90 -10.52 4.50 -0.54
CA GLY A 90 -11.97 4.66 -0.60
C GLY A 90 -12.72 3.40 -0.21
N LEU A 91 -12.27 2.23 -0.68
CA LEU A 91 -12.82 0.94 -0.28
C LEU A 91 -12.62 0.68 1.22
N GLY A 92 -11.43 0.96 1.75
CA GLY A 92 -11.16 0.87 3.19
C GLY A 92 -12.15 1.72 3.99
N PHE A 93 -12.42 2.95 3.53
CA PHE A 93 -13.39 3.85 4.14
C PHE A 93 -14.81 3.27 4.13
N LEU A 94 -15.26 2.73 2.98
CA LEU A 94 -16.56 2.07 2.85
C LEU A 94 -16.68 0.85 3.78
N ILE A 95 -15.67 -0.02 3.81
CA ILE A 95 -15.61 -1.18 4.72
C ILE A 95 -15.72 -0.70 6.17
N THR A 96 -14.95 0.31 6.57
CA THR A 96 -15.03 0.80 7.94
C THR A 96 -16.39 1.40 8.30
N ARG A 97 -17.03 2.09 7.35
CA ARG A 97 -18.36 2.68 7.53
C ARG A 97 -19.42 1.60 7.72
N GLU A 98 -19.45 0.60 6.85
CA GLU A 98 -20.42 -0.51 6.92
C GLU A 98 -20.19 -1.37 8.17
N LEU A 99 -18.93 -1.70 8.53
CA LEU A 99 -18.71 -2.46 9.76
C LEU A 99 -19.10 -1.65 11.02
N ASN A 100 -18.95 -0.32 11.00
CA ASN A 100 -19.36 0.51 12.14
C ASN A 100 -20.87 0.54 12.35
N THR A 101 -21.70 0.41 11.30
CA THR A 101 -23.16 0.32 11.45
C THR A 101 -23.60 -1.05 11.95
N HIS A 102 -22.91 -2.13 11.57
CA HIS A 102 -23.29 -3.50 11.94
C HIS A 102 -22.69 -4.02 13.26
N LEU A 103 -21.57 -3.45 13.74
CA LEU A 103 -20.85 -3.93 14.94
C LEU A 103 -21.00 -3.02 16.16
N ALA A 104 -22.05 -2.19 16.22
CA ALA A 104 -22.25 -1.19 17.28
C ALA A 104 -22.22 -1.77 18.71
N ALA A 105 -22.61 -3.03 18.90
CA ALA A 105 -22.71 -3.69 20.21
C ALA A 105 -21.50 -4.54 20.61
N PHE A 106 -20.46 -4.65 19.77
CA PHE A 106 -19.32 -5.54 20.04
C PHE A 106 -18.22 -4.87 20.89
N PRO A 107 -17.70 -5.53 21.95
CA PRO A 107 -16.45 -5.10 22.57
C PRO A 107 -15.32 -5.24 21.53
N LEU A 108 -14.37 -4.29 21.55
CA LEU A 108 -13.28 -4.16 20.57
C LEU A 108 -13.71 -3.74 19.15
N ARG A 109 -14.92 -3.20 18.93
CA ARG A 109 -15.38 -2.78 17.58
C ARG A 109 -14.37 -1.90 16.84
N ASN A 110 -13.79 -0.92 17.52
CA ASN A 110 -12.91 0.06 16.88
C ASN A 110 -11.65 -0.62 16.31
N SER A 111 -11.10 -1.58 17.05
CA SER A 111 -9.92 -2.34 16.63
C SER A 111 -10.25 -3.28 15.46
N LEU A 112 -11.40 -3.96 15.50
CA LEU A 112 -11.86 -4.84 14.41
C LEU A 112 -12.15 -4.07 13.12
N ILE A 113 -12.86 -2.95 13.22
CA ILE A 113 -13.20 -2.07 12.09
C ILE A 113 -11.91 -1.57 11.43
N TRP A 114 -10.96 -1.05 12.22
CA TRP A 114 -9.68 -0.57 11.71
C TRP A 114 -8.90 -1.69 11.01
N LEU A 115 -8.79 -2.87 11.63
CA LEU A 115 -8.07 -4.01 11.07
C LEU A 115 -8.70 -4.49 9.76
N CYS A 116 -10.02 -4.65 9.70
CA CYS A 116 -10.73 -5.07 8.49
C CYS A 116 -10.59 -4.05 7.36
N GLY A 117 -10.72 -2.75 7.66
CA GLY A 117 -10.54 -1.68 6.67
C GLY A 117 -9.12 -1.64 6.12
N THR A 118 -8.11 -1.72 7.00
CA THR A 118 -6.70 -1.73 6.60
C THR A 118 -6.33 -2.98 5.82
N VAL A 119 -6.70 -4.18 6.28
CA VAL A 119 -6.38 -5.44 5.58
C VAL A 119 -7.12 -5.55 4.26
N GLY A 120 -8.41 -5.19 4.21
CA GLY A 120 -9.20 -5.17 2.99
C GLY A 120 -8.65 -4.18 1.95
N GLY A 121 -8.39 -2.95 2.39
CA GLY A 121 -7.77 -1.92 1.56
C GLY A 121 -6.39 -2.35 1.05
N MET A 122 -5.52 -2.86 1.93
CA MET A 122 -4.19 -3.38 1.53
C MET A 122 -4.28 -4.54 0.54
N GLY A 123 -5.23 -5.46 0.73
CA GLY A 123 -5.44 -6.58 -0.18
C GLY A 123 -5.82 -6.12 -1.58
N VAL A 124 -6.81 -5.24 -1.70
CA VAL A 124 -7.23 -4.67 -2.99
C VAL A 124 -6.13 -3.83 -3.61
N ASN A 125 -5.43 -3.02 -2.82
CA ASN A 125 -4.27 -2.26 -3.27
C ASN A 125 -3.20 -3.16 -3.89
N PHE A 126 -2.86 -4.26 -3.20
CA PHE A 126 -1.90 -5.24 -3.69
C PHE A 126 -2.37 -5.95 -4.96
N PHE A 127 -3.62 -6.44 -5.01
CA PHE A 127 -4.12 -7.19 -6.15
C PHE A 127 -4.27 -6.32 -7.40
N PHE A 128 -4.80 -5.11 -7.27
CA PHE A 128 -4.89 -4.19 -8.40
C PHE A 128 -3.50 -3.74 -8.86
N ASN A 129 -2.58 -3.43 -7.94
CA ASN A 129 -1.22 -3.08 -8.37
C ASN A 129 -0.52 -4.28 -9.04
N LYS A 130 -0.70 -5.49 -8.53
CA LYS A 130 -0.11 -6.70 -9.11
C LYS A 130 -0.68 -7.04 -10.49
N TYR A 131 -2.00 -6.98 -10.67
CA TYR A 131 -2.68 -7.46 -11.88
C TYR A 131 -2.95 -6.38 -12.92
N TRP A 132 -2.91 -5.09 -12.55
CA TRP A 132 -3.16 -3.98 -13.45
C TRP A 132 -1.94 -3.09 -13.63
N THR A 133 -1.42 -2.49 -12.54
CA THR A 133 -0.26 -1.58 -12.61
C THR A 133 1.01 -2.29 -13.11
N PHE A 134 1.29 -3.49 -12.59
CA PHE A 134 2.49 -4.26 -12.93
C PHE A 134 2.23 -5.47 -13.82
N ARG A 135 1.08 -5.49 -14.53
CA ARG A 135 0.66 -6.61 -15.40
C ARG A 135 1.71 -7.01 -16.45
N HIS A 136 2.59 -6.09 -16.82
CA HIS A 136 3.55 -6.24 -17.91
C HIS A 136 4.97 -6.62 -17.47
N THR A 137 5.20 -6.89 -16.18
CA THR A 137 6.48 -7.47 -15.73
C THR A 137 6.51 -9.00 -15.89
N HIS A 138 5.64 -9.54 -16.74
CA HIS A 138 5.66 -10.94 -17.14
C HIS A 138 6.50 -11.13 -18.42
N LEU A 139 7.68 -11.72 -18.22
CA LEU A 139 8.65 -12.34 -19.17
C LEU A 139 9.71 -11.40 -19.78
N PRO A 140 11.01 -11.79 -19.74
CA PRO A 140 11.48 -12.98 -20.48
C PRO A 140 12.52 -13.92 -19.81
N ALA A 141 12.50 -15.18 -20.29
CA ALA A 141 13.61 -16.10 -20.56
C ALA A 141 14.40 -16.76 -19.41
N GLU A 142 13.82 -17.77 -18.75
CA GLU A 142 14.62 -18.80 -18.05
C GLU A 142 14.20 -20.25 -18.45
N ASP A 143 13.60 -20.40 -19.64
CA ASP A 143 13.37 -21.69 -20.34
C ASP A 143 14.14 -21.72 -21.69
N GLN A 144 15.35 -21.16 -21.71
CA GLN A 144 16.32 -21.33 -22.79
C GLN A 144 17.74 -21.43 -22.20
N ALA A 145 18.01 -22.52 -21.49
CA ALA A 145 19.37 -23.07 -21.29
C ALA A 145 19.26 -24.52 -20.83
#